data_AF-A0A1E7N9J2-F1
#
_entry.id   AF-A0A1E7N9J2-F1
#
_cell.length_a   1.000
_cell.length_b   1.000
_cell.length_c   1.000
_cell.angle_alpha   90.00
_cell.angle_beta   90.00
_cell.angle_gamma   90.00
#
_symmetry.space_group_name_H-M   'P 1'
#
loop_
_entity.id
_entity.type
_entity.pdbx_description
1 polymer ?
#
loop_
_entity_poly.entity_id
_entity_poly.type
_entity_poly.pdbx_seq_one_letter_code
_entity_poly.pdbx_strand_id
1 'polypeptide(L)'
;MGVHIEQGAGKEACRPECLGLYDNYGFNTRDMGKVLSTDEDIPDLRDYDFNDAASSFYNNTERVVTVYKDVKYGGESLEIQPREAEDVPAGWNDTISSVRFA
;
A
#
# COMPACT_ATOMS: atom_id res chain seq x y z
N MET A 1 4.44 10.24 12.72
CA MET A 1 3.29 9.77 11.92
C MET A 1 3.56 8.27 11.69
N GLY A 2 2.52 7.45 11.47
CA GLY A 2 2.64 5.99 11.57
C GLY A 2 1.50 5.24 10.90
N VAL A 3 1.36 3.95 11.18
CA VAL A 3 0.37 3.11 10.48
C VAL A 3 -1.08 3.34 10.95
N HIS A 4 -1.99 3.50 9.98
CA HIS A 4 -3.43 3.60 10.19
C HIS A 4 -4.19 2.63 9.28
N ILE A 5 -5.14 1.90 9.86
CA ILE A 5 -6.05 0.99 9.16
C ILE A 5 -7.48 1.49 9.31
N GLU A 6 -8.19 1.68 8.21
CA GLU A 6 -9.59 2.07 8.20
C GLU A 6 -10.35 1.42 7.05
N GLN A 7 -11.68 1.52 7.09
CA GLN A 7 -12.55 1.11 5.97
C GLN A 7 -12.81 2.33 5.10
N GLY A 8 -12.52 2.24 3.81
CA GLY A 8 -12.57 3.38 2.91
C GLY A 8 -12.65 3.01 1.44
N ALA A 9 -12.93 4.02 0.62
CA ALA A 9 -13.06 3.93 -0.83
C ALA A 9 -12.60 5.25 -1.48
N GLY A 10 -11.99 5.13 -2.67
CA GLY A 10 -11.37 6.23 -3.40
C GLY A 10 -10.01 6.64 -2.84
N LYS A 11 -9.24 7.38 -3.65
CA LYS A 11 -7.89 7.85 -3.27
C LYS A 11 -7.87 8.71 -2.00
N GLU A 12 -8.97 9.42 -1.74
CA GLU A 12 -9.13 10.29 -0.57
C GLU A 12 -9.26 9.52 0.76
N ALA A 13 -9.45 8.20 0.72
CA ALA A 13 -9.34 7.36 1.92
C ALA A 13 -7.88 7.15 2.36
N CYS A 14 -6.90 7.40 1.50
CA CYS A 14 -5.52 7.51 1.92
C CYS A 14 -5.31 8.83 2.65
N ARG A 15 -4.68 8.77 3.83
CA ARG A 15 -4.35 9.98 4.58
C ARG A 15 -3.37 10.88 3.81
N PRO A 16 -3.45 12.21 4.01
CA PRO A 16 -2.48 13.13 3.44
C PRO A 16 -1.04 12.73 3.79
N GLU A 17 -0.12 12.83 2.83
CA GLU A 17 1.31 12.56 3.02
C GLU A 17 1.65 11.11 3.41
N CYS A 18 0.76 10.15 3.12
CA CYS A 18 0.99 8.71 3.31
C CYS A 18 1.06 7.92 2.00
N LEU A 19 1.68 6.75 2.03
CA LEU A 19 1.33 5.65 1.12
C LEU A 19 -0.01 5.06 1.58
N GLY A 20 -0.96 4.93 0.66
CA GLY A 20 -2.20 4.19 0.83
C GLY A 20 -2.13 2.86 0.08
N LEU A 21 -2.31 1.74 0.77
CA LEU A 21 -2.56 0.43 0.17
C LEU A 21 -4.04 0.07 0.35
N TYR A 22 -4.67 -0.47 -0.69
CA TYR A 22 -6.09 -0.78 -0.73
C TYR A 22 -6.27 -2.27 -1.02
N ASP A 23 -7.19 -2.92 -0.32
CA ASP A 23 -7.45 -4.36 -0.42
C ASP A 23 -8.32 -4.79 -1.62
N ASN A 24 -8.72 -3.85 -2.46
CA ASN A 24 -9.37 -4.11 -3.73
C ASN A 24 -8.80 -3.21 -4.83
N TYR A 25 -9.02 -3.63 -6.07
CA TYR A 25 -8.77 -2.83 -7.26
C TYR A 25 -9.58 -1.52 -7.26
N GLY A 26 -9.10 -0.54 -8.02
CA GLY A 26 -9.76 0.74 -8.21
C GLY A 26 -9.91 1.52 -6.91
N PHE A 27 -8.95 1.40 -5.99
CA PHE A 27 -8.96 2.09 -4.69
C PHE A 27 -10.23 1.82 -3.88
N ASN A 28 -10.74 0.58 -3.88
CA ASN A 28 -11.98 0.20 -3.18
C ASN A 28 -13.24 0.97 -3.64
N THR A 29 -13.26 1.54 -4.85
CA THR A 29 -14.42 2.36 -5.31
C THR A 29 -15.68 1.56 -5.62
N ARG A 30 -15.54 0.25 -5.92
CA ARG A 30 -16.68 -0.63 -6.17
C ARG A 30 -17.35 -1.06 -4.87
N ASP A 31 -16.55 -1.46 -3.88
CA ASP A 31 -16.97 -1.98 -2.60
C ASP A 31 -16.00 -1.41 -1.53
N MET A 32 -16.54 -0.84 -0.45
CA MET A 32 -15.70 -0.35 0.65
C MET A 32 -14.84 -1.49 1.19
N GLY A 33 -13.56 -1.18 1.41
CA GLY A 33 -12.58 -2.15 1.88
C GLY A 33 -11.54 -1.53 2.79
N LYS A 34 -10.61 -2.36 3.25
CA LYS A 34 -9.52 -1.97 4.15
C LYS A 34 -8.52 -1.09 3.39
N VAL A 35 -8.15 0.03 4.01
CA VAL A 35 -7.10 0.95 3.54
C VAL A 35 -6.04 1.05 4.63
N LEU A 36 -4.79 0.76 4.27
CA LEU A 36 -3.63 1.00 5.11
C LEU A 36 -2.95 2.28 4.65
N SER A 37 -2.90 3.28 5.52
CA SER A 37 -2.12 4.51 5.33
C SER A 37 -0.88 4.49 6.22
N THR A 38 0.30 4.74 5.63
CA THR A 38 1.57 4.82 6.37
C THR A 38 2.51 5.86 5.76
N ASP A 39 3.34 6.48 6.57
CA ASP A 39 4.51 7.26 6.14
C ASP A 39 5.83 6.69 6.71
N GLU A 40 5.78 5.50 7.31
CA GLU A 40 6.91 4.78 7.90
C GLU A 40 7.15 3.43 7.21
N ASP A 41 8.40 2.96 7.29
CA ASP A 41 8.79 1.63 6.83
C ASP A 41 8.01 0.55 7.59
N ILE A 42 7.47 -0.43 6.86
CA ILE A 42 6.78 -1.57 7.43
C ILE A 42 7.54 -2.85 7.05
N PRO A 43 8.32 -3.45 7.96
CA PRO A 43 9.03 -4.69 7.67
C PRO A 43 8.09 -5.88 7.59
N ASP A 44 6.88 -5.82 8.11
CA ASP A 44 5.96 -6.96 8.13
C ASP A 44 4.50 -6.50 8.15
N LEU A 45 3.78 -6.64 7.04
CA LEU A 45 2.38 -6.24 6.95
C LEU A 45 1.44 -7.18 7.75
N ARG A 46 1.93 -8.33 8.23
CA ARG A 46 1.16 -9.23 9.10
C ARG A 46 0.87 -8.59 10.46
N ASP A 47 1.73 -7.67 10.91
CA ASP A 47 1.53 -6.91 12.15
C ASP A 47 0.26 -6.05 12.11
N TYR A 48 -0.27 -5.77 10.91
CA TYR A 48 -1.43 -4.93 10.67
C TYR A 48 -2.59 -5.67 9.98
N ASP A 49 -2.53 -7.01 9.89
CA ASP A 49 -3.54 -7.82 9.18
C ASP A 49 -3.76 -7.32 7.72
N PHE A 50 -2.68 -6.94 7.03
CA PHE A 50 -2.70 -6.40 5.67
C PHE A 50 -1.73 -7.13 4.71
N ASN A 51 -1.15 -8.25 5.16
CA ASN A 51 -0.25 -9.05 4.33
C ASN A 51 -1.01 -9.65 3.14
N ASP A 52 -0.40 -9.62 1.96
CA ASP A 52 -0.97 -10.25 0.76
C ASP A 52 -2.41 -9.78 0.47
N ALA A 53 -2.73 -8.53 0.81
CA ALA A 53 -4.07 -7.99 0.63
C ALA A 53 -4.11 -6.86 -0.41
N ALA A 54 -3.00 -6.18 -0.65
CA ALA A 54 -2.99 -4.98 -1.49
C ALA A 54 -3.25 -5.32 -2.98
N SER A 55 -4.28 -4.71 -3.54
CA SER A 55 -4.65 -4.82 -4.96
C SER A 55 -4.56 -3.47 -5.70
N SER A 56 -4.50 -2.34 -4.99
CA SER A 56 -4.19 -1.03 -5.57
C SER A 56 -3.46 -0.13 -4.56
N PHE A 57 -2.85 0.96 -5.03
CA PHE A 57 -2.08 1.86 -4.18
C PHE A 57 -2.20 3.34 -4.57
N TYR A 58 -1.95 4.22 -3.61
CA TYR A 58 -1.70 5.64 -3.87
C TYR A 58 -0.52 6.10 -3.03
N ASN A 59 0.60 6.45 -3.68
CA ASN A 59 1.69 7.14 -3.03
C ASN A 59 1.36 8.64 -2.89
N ASN A 60 0.61 8.99 -1.85
CA ASN A 60 0.26 10.38 -1.53
C ASN A 60 1.43 11.13 -0.85
N THR A 61 2.67 10.66 -1.02
CA THR A 61 3.89 11.27 -0.48
C THR A 61 4.72 11.91 -1.59
N GLU A 62 5.77 12.65 -1.19
CA GLU A 62 6.81 13.19 -2.07
C GLU A 62 8.05 12.28 -2.20
N ARG A 63 8.00 11.08 -1.60
CA ARG A 63 9.11 10.11 -1.58
C ARG A 63 8.82 8.94 -2.51
N VAL A 64 9.88 8.36 -3.07
CA VAL A 64 9.79 7.04 -3.71
C VAL A 64 9.54 6.01 -2.61
N VAL A 65 8.65 5.06 -2.89
CA VAL A 65 8.33 3.94 -2.01
C VAL A 65 8.65 2.66 -2.74
N THR A 66 9.31 1.71 -2.10
CA THR A 66 9.49 0.35 -2.60
C THR A 66 8.59 -0.60 -1.82
N VAL A 67 7.79 -1.39 -2.53
CA VAL A 67 7.00 -2.49 -1.96
C VAL A 67 7.63 -3.82 -2.33
N TYR A 68 7.47 -4.82 -1.46
CA TYR A 68 8.16 -6.11 -1.55
C TYR A 68 7.18 -7.26 -1.39
N LYS A 69 7.41 -8.35 -2.13
CA LYS A 69 6.57 -9.57 -2.03
C LYS A 69 6.82 -10.38 -0.77
N ASP A 70 8.01 -10.27 -0.18
CA ASP A 70 8.31 -10.92 1.09
C ASP A 70 8.41 -9.91 2.23
N VAL A 71 8.30 -10.41 3.46
CA VAL A 71 8.58 -9.62 4.66
C VAL A 71 10.05 -9.22 4.75
N LYS A 72 10.33 -8.20 5.56
CA LYS A 72 11.65 -7.63 5.84
C LYS A 72 12.38 -7.17 4.58
N TYR A 73 11.62 -6.62 3.63
CA TYR A 73 12.11 -6.03 2.38
C TYR A 73 12.79 -7.06 1.48
N GLY A 74 12.28 -8.30 1.47
CA GLY A 74 12.79 -9.42 0.69
C GLY A 74 12.01 -9.68 -0.59
N GLY A 75 12.49 -10.63 -1.39
CA GLY A 75 11.79 -11.09 -2.59
C GLY A 75 11.83 -10.09 -3.75
N GLU A 76 10.89 -10.22 -4.68
CA GLU A 76 10.69 -9.23 -5.75
C GLU A 76 10.23 -7.90 -5.16
N SER A 77 10.66 -6.81 -5.80
CA SER A 77 10.36 -5.43 -5.40
C SER A 77 9.73 -4.63 -6.55
N LEU A 78 8.86 -3.69 -6.22
CA LEU A 78 8.26 -2.72 -7.12
C LEU A 78 8.47 -1.31 -6.54
N GLU A 79 9.02 -0.40 -7.33
CA GLU A 79 9.10 1.01 -6.96
C GLU A 79 7.83 1.75 -7.38
N ILE A 80 7.33 2.58 -6.48
CA ILE A 80 6.17 3.44 -6.65
C ILE A 80 6.65 4.89 -6.54
N GLN A 81 6.49 5.64 -7.62
CA GLN A 81 6.93 7.03 -7.71
C GLN A 81 6.05 7.96 -6.87
N PRO A 82 6.56 9.13 -6.47
CA PRO A 82 5.75 10.15 -5.80
C PRO A 82 4.48 10.47 -6.58
N ARG A 83 3.35 10.58 -5.87
CA ARG A 83 2.02 10.90 -6.43
C ARG A 83 1.46 9.85 -7.40
N GLU A 84 2.12 8.72 -7.59
CA GLU A 84 1.63 7.61 -8.41
C GLU A 84 0.44 6.92 -7.74
N ALA A 85 -0.56 6.53 -8.53
CA ALA A 85 -1.75 5.86 -8.02
C ALA A 85 -2.41 5.01 -9.09
N GLU A 86 -2.27 3.70 -8.94
CA GLU A 86 -2.66 2.69 -9.91
C GLU A 86 -3.13 1.41 -9.20
N ASP A 87 -3.73 0.51 -9.97
CA ASP A 87 -3.86 -0.88 -9.57
C ASP A 87 -2.49 -1.55 -9.57
N VAL A 88 -2.26 -2.50 -8.66
CA VAL A 88 -0.98 -3.21 -8.68
C VAL A 88 -0.83 -3.97 -10.01
N PRO A 89 0.39 -4.04 -10.59
CA PRO A 89 0.60 -4.73 -11.85
C PRO A 89 0.20 -6.21 -11.82
N ALA A 90 0.02 -6.80 -13.00
CA ALA A 90 -0.21 -8.24 -13.12
C ALA A 90 0.90 -9.04 -12.40
N GLY A 91 0.51 -9.97 -11.52
CA GLY A 91 1.44 -10.76 -10.70
C GLY A 91 1.87 -10.12 -9.38
N TRP A 92 1.35 -8.94 -9.03
CA TRP A 92 1.55 -8.29 -7.73
C TRP A 92 0.30 -8.24 -6.83
N ASN A 93 -0.87 -8.55 -7.40
CA ASN A 93 -2.14 -8.61 -6.67
C ASN A 93 -2.04 -9.57 -5.49
N ASP A 94 -2.35 -9.08 -4.30
CA ASP A 94 -2.43 -9.88 -3.08
C ASP A 94 -1.09 -10.58 -2.78
N THR A 95 0.03 -9.86 -2.97
CA THR A 95 1.38 -10.39 -2.70
C THR A 95 2.28 -9.48 -1.89
N ILE A 96 1.90 -8.21 -1.67
CA ILE A 96 2.76 -7.26 -0.97
C ILE A 96 2.80 -7.60 0.52
N SER A 97 4.01 -7.76 1.06
CA SER A 97 4.28 -8.18 2.44
C SER A 97 5.14 -7.20 3.25
N SER A 98 5.87 -6.27 2.60
CA SER A 98 6.59 -5.20 3.30
C SER A 98 6.78 -3.94 2.43
N VAL A 99 7.04 -2.80 3.08
CA VAL A 99 7.09 -1.46 2.48
C VAL A 99 8.29 -0.68 3.02
N ARG A 100 9.03 0.00 2.14
CA ARG A 100 10.16 0.83 2.52
C ARG A 100 10.17 2.16 1.77
N PHE A 101 10.38 3.26 2.48
CA PHE A 101 10.55 4.59 1.92
C PHE A 101 12.03 4.87 1.61
N ALA A 102 12.27 5.62 0.54
CA ALA A 102 13.60 6.15 0.21
C ALA A 102 14.04 7.29 1.15
#